data_AF-A0A7V2IQ42-F1
#
_entry.id   AF-A0A7V2IQ42-F1
#
_cell.length_a   1.000
_cell.length_b   1.000
_cell.length_c   1.000
_cell.angle_alpha   90.00
_cell.angle_beta   90.00
_cell.angle_gamma   90.00
#
_symmetry.space_group_name_H-M   'P 1'
#
loop_
_entity.id
_entity.type
_entity.pdbx_description
1 polymer ?
#
loop_
_entity_poly.entity_id
_entity_poly.type
_entity_poly.pdbx_seq_one_letter_code
_entity_poly.pdbx_strand_id
1 'polypeptide(L)'
;AAPDARFVFMHICYPYYEEILSVAKQWANAYIDMCWSWIINPIAAKDFLKKYLVTAPANKVLVFGGDYIPVEPVLGHAMIARRGIALALSELVEEGWLSLSQAMDLVDPIMHENARRIFNLEAKSKRLRQAPWATGQA
;
A
#
# COMPACT_ATOMS: atom_id res chain seq x y z
N ALA A 1 4.68 -24.31 -1.87
CA ALA A 1 3.73 -24.96 -0.96
C ALA A 1 2.32 -24.37 -1.05
N ALA A 2 2.12 -23.05 -1.28
CA ALA A 2 0.78 -22.45 -1.38
C ALA A 2 0.69 -21.39 -2.51
N PRO A 3 0.59 -21.80 -3.78
CA PRO A 3 0.56 -20.86 -4.92
C PRO A 3 -0.72 -19.99 -4.96
N ASP A 4 -1.84 -20.51 -4.46
CA ASP A 4 -3.14 -19.79 -4.48
C ASP A 4 -3.34 -18.85 -3.29
N ALA A 5 -2.49 -18.95 -2.26
CA ALA A 5 -2.53 -18.07 -1.10
C ALA A 5 -1.92 -16.72 -1.45
N ARG A 6 -2.58 -15.63 -1.02
CA ARG A 6 -2.02 -14.27 -1.10
C ARG A 6 -1.23 -13.99 0.17
N PHE A 7 0.01 -13.57 0.01
CA PHE A 7 0.90 -13.18 1.12
C PHE A 7 1.03 -11.67 1.14
N VAL A 8 0.75 -11.04 2.29
CA VAL A 8 0.96 -9.61 2.50
C VAL A 8 2.10 -9.45 3.49
N PHE A 9 3.21 -8.87 3.04
CA PHE A 9 4.38 -8.58 3.87
C PHE A 9 4.26 -7.18 4.44
N MET A 10 4.10 -7.10 5.75
CA MET A 10 3.80 -5.85 6.45
C MET A 10 5.04 -5.01 6.70
N HIS A 11 4.83 -3.71 6.86
CA HIS A 11 5.84 -2.75 7.34
C HIS A 11 7.12 -2.71 6.50
N ILE A 12 7.04 -2.99 5.21
CA ILE A 12 8.18 -3.09 4.27
C ILE A 12 9.33 -3.99 4.75
N CYS A 13 9.09 -4.89 5.72
CA CYS A 13 10.14 -5.63 6.42
C CYS A 13 11.24 -4.72 7.02
N TYR A 14 10.91 -3.50 7.45
CA TYR A 14 11.88 -2.54 7.99
C TYR A 14 12.75 -3.17 9.10
N PRO A 15 14.08 -2.98 9.08
CA PRO A 15 14.87 -2.13 8.18
C PRO A 15 15.35 -2.79 6.86
N TYR A 16 14.92 -4.01 6.55
CA TYR A 16 15.40 -4.84 5.43
C TYR A 16 14.49 -4.74 4.19
N TYR A 17 14.18 -3.51 3.77
CA TYR A 17 13.18 -3.25 2.72
C TYR A 17 13.72 -3.37 1.30
N GLU A 18 15.03 -3.57 1.10
CA GLU A 18 15.59 -3.79 -0.24
C GLU A 18 15.37 -5.23 -0.70
N GLU A 19 15.60 -6.21 0.17
CA GLU A 19 15.49 -7.62 -0.14
C GLU A 19 14.05 -8.00 -0.52
N ILE A 20 13.06 -7.37 0.12
CA ILE A 20 11.64 -7.66 -0.13
C ILE A 20 11.18 -7.23 -1.53
N LEU A 21 11.91 -6.33 -2.21
CA LEU A 21 11.65 -5.96 -3.60
C LEU A 21 11.79 -7.16 -4.55
N SER A 22 12.81 -7.99 -4.32
CA SER A 22 13.04 -9.20 -5.12
C SER A 22 11.89 -10.20 -4.98
N VAL A 23 11.34 -10.34 -3.77
CA VAL A 23 10.19 -11.20 -3.49
C VAL A 23 8.94 -10.68 -4.22
N ALA A 24 8.69 -9.37 -4.14
CA ALA A 24 7.58 -8.73 -4.83
C ALA A 24 7.72 -8.79 -6.36
N LYS A 25 8.94 -8.79 -6.91
CA LYS A 25 9.17 -8.95 -8.35
C LYS A 25 8.94 -10.39 -8.79
N GLN A 26 9.42 -11.37 -8.02
CA GLN A 26 9.47 -12.77 -8.43
C GLN A 26 8.11 -13.49 -8.31
N TRP A 27 7.30 -13.16 -7.29
CA TRP A 27 6.11 -13.96 -6.95
C TRP A 27 4.82 -13.19 -7.16
N ALA A 28 3.94 -13.64 -8.06
CA ALA A 28 2.68 -12.95 -8.38
C ALA A 28 1.74 -12.79 -7.16
N ASN A 29 1.86 -13.65 -6.16
CA ASN A 29 1.02 -13.67 -4.95
C ASN A 29 1.68 -13.01 -3.72
N ALA A 30 2.83 -12.35 -3.87
CA ALA A 30 3.52 -11.61 -2.82
C ALA A 30 3.25 -10.10 -2.89
N TYR A 31 2.46 -9.58 -1.96
CA TYR A 31 2.07 -8.17 -1.86
C TYR A 31 2.84 -7.49 -0.74
N ILE A 32 3.25 -6.24 -0.94
CA ILE A 32 3.99 -5.48 0.08
C ILE A 32 3.11 -4.40 0.64
N ASP A 33 3.12 -4.28 1.95
CA ASP A 33 2.34 -3.32 2.70
C ASP A 33 3.26 -2.35 3.47
N MET A 34 2.90 -1.08 3.41
CA MET A 34 3.61 0.04 4.03
C MET A 34 2.94 0.50 5.33
N CYS A 35 2.16 -0.35 5.99
CA CYS A 35 1.59 -0.06 7.29
C CYS A 35 2.70 0.39 8.24
N TRP A 36 2.45 1.44 9.01
CA TRP A 36 3.41 2.11 9.89
C TRP A 36 4.69 2.66 9.25
N SER A 37 5.06 2.30 8.02
CA SER A 37 6.36 2.66 7.45
C SER A 37 6.62 4.16 7.47
N TRP A 38 5.60 4.96 7.20
CA TRP A 38 5.69 6.44 7.20
C TRP A 38 5.92 7.05 8.58
N ILE A 39 5.43 6.42 9.65
CA ILE A 39 5.60 6.89 11.03
C ILE A 39 6.82 6.26 11.72
N ILE A 40 7.33 5.14 11.20
CA ILE A 40 8.59 4.53 11.64
C ILE A 40 9.76 5.37 11.11
N ASN A 41 9.83 5.53 9.79
CA ASN A 41 10.88 6.29 9.12
C ASN A 41 10.39 6.78 7.75
N PRO A 42 9.92 8.03 7.64
CA PRO A 42 9.37 8.55 6.39
C PRO A 42 10.41 8.66 5.27
N ILE A 43 11.70 8.77 5.60
CA ILE A 43 12.79 8.82 4.61
C ILE A 43 12.96 7.44 3.98
N ALA A 44 13.04 6.39 4.80
CA ALA A 44 13.11 5.01 4.32
C ALA A 44 11.84 4.58 3.57
N ALA A 45 10.66 5.00 4.04
CA ALA A 45 9.41 4.70 3.36
C ALA A 45 9.33 5.35 1.96
N LYS A 46 9.77 6.61 1.82
CA LYS A 46 9.88 7.29 0.52
C LYS A 46 10.85 6.57 -0.40
N ASP A 47 12.04 6.24 0.11
CA ASP A 47 13.07 5.52 -0.64
C ASP A 47 12.59 4.14 -1.12
N PHE A 48 11.96 3.36 -0.23
CA PHE A 48 11.31 2.10 -0.58
C PHE A 48 10.28 2.27 -1.69
N LEU A 49 9.34 3.22 -1.57
CA LEU A 49 8.28 3.38 -2.56
C LEU A 49 8.85 3.74 -3.94
N LYS A 50 9.83 4.63 -3.96
CA LYS A 50 10.54 5.00 -5.19
C LYS A 50 11.21 3.79 -5.85
N LYS A 51 12.01 3.03 -5.08
CA LYS A 51 12.65 1.79 -5.56
C LYS A 51 11.62 0.75 -6.00
N TYR A 52 10.52 0.61 -5.28
CA TYR A 52 9.46 -0.33 -5.60
C TYR A 52 8.84 -0.07 -6.97
N LEU A 53 8.45 1.18 -7.24
CA LEU A 53 7.74 1.55 -8.47
C LEU A 53 8.57 1.33 -9.74
N VAL A 54 9.89 1.34 -9.64
CA VAL A 54 10.79 0.99 -10.76
C VAL A 54 11.21 -0.49 -10.78
N THR A 55 10.89 -1.26 -9.73
CA THR A 55 11.35 -2.65 -9.59
C THR A 55 10.22 -3.65 -9.78
N ALA A 56 9.07 -3.46 -9.13
CA ALA A 56 7.98 -4.43 -9.04
C ALA A 56 6.63 -3.84 -9.51
N PRO A 57 5.65 -4.68 -9.90
CA PRO A 57 4.37 -4.19 -10.37
C PRO A 57 3.62 -3.33 -9.32
N ALA A 58 3.24 -2.11 -9.68
CA ALA A 58 2.55 -1.17 -8.79
C ALA A 58 1.21 -1.70 -8.26
N ASN A 59 0.60 -2.68 -8.92
CA ASN A 59 -0.64 -3.33 -8.46
C ASN A 59 -0.42 -4.27 -7.24
N LYS A 60 0.80 -4.34 -6.70
CA LYS A 60 1.18 -5.23 -5.60
C LYS A 60 1.66 -4.50 -4.34
N VAL A 61 1.57 -3.17 -4.30
CA VAL A 61 1.92 -2.36 -3.12
C VAL A 61 0.67 -1.76 -2.46
N LEU A 62 0.66 -1.75 -1.14
CA LEU A 62 -0.32 -1.06 -0.30
C LEU A 62 0.42 0.07 0.43
N VAL A 63 0.21 1.31 -0.01
CA VAL A 63 1.05 2.44 0.42
C VAL A 63 0.64 3.06 1.75
N PHE A 64 -0.44 2.60 2.39
CA PHE A 64 -0.91 3.18 3.66
C PHE A 64 -1.64 2.15 4.53
N GLY A 65 -1.34 2.18 5.83
CA GLY A 65 -1.98 1.34 6.85
C GLY A 65 -1.61 1.82 8.24
N GLY A 66 -2.59 1.99 9.13
CA GLY A 66 -2.38 2.57 10.44
C GLY A 66 -2.24 1.58 11.60
N ASP A 67 -2.90 0.41 11.50
CA ASP A 67 -3.03 -0.58 12.60
C ASP A 67 -3.17 0.05 13.99
N TYR A 68 -4.06 1.03 14.11
CA TYR A 68 -4.27 1.78 15.33
C TYR A 68 -5.47 1.23 16.11
N ILE A 69 -5.36 1.26 17.43
CA ILE A 69 -6.50 1.15 18.33
C ILE A 69 -7.26 2.50 18.38
N PRO A 70 -6.60 3.65 18.67
CA PRO A 70 -7.25 4.97 18.61
C PRO A 70 -7.36 5.50 17.17
N VAL A 71 -8.40 6.29 16.88
CA VAL A 71 -8.63 6.85 15.53
C VAL A 71 -7.81 8.12 15.27
N GLU A 72 -7.44 8.84 16.32
CA GLU A 72 -6.79 10.15 16.29
C GLU A 72 -5.46 10.15 15.50
N PRO A 73 -4.57 9.15 15.61
CA PRO A 73 -3.30 9.13 14.87
C PRO A 73 -3.47 8.96 13.35
N VAL A 74 -4.63 8.47 12.89
CA VAL A 74 -4.89 8.18 11.47
C VAL A 74 -4.69 9.41 10.60
N LEU A 75 -5.18 10.57 11.07
CA LEU A 75 -5.07 11.84 10.34
C LEU A 75 -3.61 12.26 10.17
N GLY A 76 -2.85 12.26 11.28
CA GLY A 76 -1.42 12.62 11.27
C GLY A 76 -0.61 11.71 10.35
N HIS A 77 -0.81 10.40 10.47
CA HIS A 77 -0.16 9.43 9.60
C HIS A 77 -0.52 9.63 8.13
N ALA A 78 -1.79 9.82 7.80
CA ALA A 78 -2.22 10.02 6.41
C ALA A 78 -1.59 11.28 5.79
N MET A 79 -1.36 12.35 6.56
CA MET A 79 -0.65 13.53 6.08
C MET A 79 0.83 13.23 5.77
N ILE A 80 1.52 12.51 6.65
CA ILE A 80 2.93 12.12 6.43
C ILE A 80 3.04 11.22 5.21
N ALA A 81 2.15 10.23 5.09
CA ALA A 81 2.12 9.30 3.96
C ALA A 81 1.90 10.03 2.62
N ARG A 82 0.89 10.91 2.53
CA ARG A 82 0.62 11.67 1.30
C ARG A 82 1.81 12.55 0.90
N ARG A 83 2.48 13.19 1.87
CA ARG A 83 3.70 13.97 1.61
C ARG A 83 4.82 13.09 1.06
N GLY A 84 5.07 11.93 1.69
CA GLY A 84 6.11 11.00 1.26
C GLY A 84 5.84 10.39 -0.11
N ILE A 85 4.59 10.03 -0.41
CA ILE A 85 4.16 9.51 -1.72
C ILE A 85 4.32 10.56 -2.81
N ALA A 86 3.90 11.80 -2.55
CA ALA A 86 4.09 12.90 -3.48
C ALA A 86 5.58 13.12 -3.80
N LEU A 87 6.43 13.13 -2.77
CA LEU A 87 7.89 13.25 -2.97
C LEU A 87 8.48 12.09 -3.78
N ALA A 88 8.11 10.85 -3.49
CA ALA A 88 8.60 9.69 -4.23
C ALA A 88 8.22 9.75 -5.72
N LEU A 89 6.96 10.10 -6.02
CA LEU A 89 6.49 10.25 -7.39
C LEU A 89 7.14 11.43 -8.10
N SER A 90 7.26 12.59 -7.44
CA SER A 90 7.95 13.75 -8.01
C SER A 90 9.40 13.46 -8.36
N GLU A 91 10.15 12.82 -7.46
CA GLU A 91 11.54 12.44 -7.72
C GLU A 91 11.66 11.50 -8.93
N LEU A 92 10.74 10.53 -9.09
CA LEU A 92 10.72 9.65 -10.26
C LEU A 92 10.44 10.39 -11.56
N VAL A 93 9.67 11.47 -11.51
CA VAL A 93 9.41 12.34 -12.67
C VAL A 93 10.63 13.19 -12.99
N GLU A 94 11.22 13.83 -11.98
CA GLU A 94 12.40 14.68 -12.12
C GLU A 94 13.62 13.91 -12.65
N GLU A 95 13.77 12.65 -12.24
CA GLU A 95 14.83 11.75 -12.71
C GLU A 95 14.53 11.10 -14.08
N GLY A 96 13.34 11.31 -14.64
CA GLY A 96 12.95 10.79 -15.94
C GLY A 96 12.58 9.30 -15.97
N TRP A 97 12.36 8.66 -14.81
CA TRP A 97 11.85 7.29 -14.72
C TRP A 97 10.36 7.20 -15.08
N LEU A 98 9.60 8.27 -14.81
CA LEU A 98 8.19 8.40 -15.15
C LEU A 98 7.92 9.74 -15.84
N SER A 99 6.96 9.79 -16.74
CA SER A 99 6.33 11.06 -17.10
C SER A 99 5.40 11.52 -15.98
N LEU A 100 5.06 12.81 -15.96
CA LEU A 100 4.03 13.34 -15.06
C LEU A 100 2.70 12.60 -15.22
N SER A 101 2.29 12.27 -16.45
CA SER A 101 1.05 11.53 -16.69
C SER A 101 1.10 10.13 -16.08
N GLN A 102 2.20 9.39 -16.25
CA GLN A 102 2.38 8.07 -15.66
C GLN A 102 2.36 8.14 -14.12
N ALA A 103 2.99 9.16 -13.53
CA ALA A 103 2.95 9.37 -12.09
C ALA A 103 1.53 9.65 -11.58
N MET A 104 0.73 10.43 -12.31
CA MET A 104 -0.67 10.69 -11.98
C MET A 104 -1.54 9.43 -12.10
N ASP A 105 -1.33 8.62 -13.14
CA ASP A 105 -2.06 7.36 -13.35
C ASP A 105 -1.82 6.33 -12.23
N LEU A 106 -0.70 6.45 -11.49
CA LEU A 106 -0.38 5.56 -10.37
C LEU A 106 -1.11 5.91 -9.07
N VAL A 107 -1.57 7.15 -8.89
CA VAL A 107 -2.07 7.66 -7.60
C VAL A 107 -3.27 6.86 -7.09
N ASP A 108 -4.36 6.79 -7.87
CA ASP A 108 -5.57 6.09 -7.45
C ASP A 108 -5.36 4.58 -7.25
N PRO A 109 -4.65 3.87 -8.16
CA PRO A 109 -4.33 2.46 -7.96
C PRO A 109 -3.63 2.16 -6.64
N ILE A 110 -2.55 2.88 -6.32
CA ILE A 110 -1.74 2.58 -5.13
C ILE A 110 -2.40 3.05 -3.84
N MET A 111 -3.14 4.17 -3.89
CA MET A 111 -3.80 4.76 -2.71
C MET A 111 -5.09 4.03 -2.32
N HIS A 112 -5.81 3.46 -3.29
CA HIS A 112 -7.16 2.96 -3.06
C HIS A 112 -7.40 1.57 -3.68
N GLU A 113 -7.22 1.43 -4.99
CA GLU A 113 -7.77 0.27 -5.71
C GLU A 113 -7.04 -1.04 -5.40
N ASN A 114 -5.73 -0.99 -5.14
CA ASN A 114 -4.98 -2.16 -4.72
C ASN A 114 -5.56 -2.76 -3.44
N ALA A 115 -5.77 -1.94 -2.40
CA ALA A 115 -6.32 -2.40 -1.13
C ALA A 115 -7.74 -2.98 -1.31
N ARG A 116 -8.59 -2.28 -2.07
CA ARG A 116 -9.96 -2.73 -2.35
C ARG A 116 -9.99 -4.11 -3.01
N ARG A 117 -9.14 -4.33 -4.03
CA ARG A 117 -9.05 -5.59 -4.77
C ARG A 117 -8.40 -6.71 -3.95
N ILE A 118 -7.28 -6.42 -3.28
CA ILE A 118 -6.51 -7.43 -2.53
C ILE A 118 -7.33 -7.96 -1.36
N PHE A 119 -8.03 -7.08 -0.62
CA PHE A 119 -8.85 -7.47 0.53
C PHE A 119 -10.30 -7.81 0.19
N ASN A 120 -10.65 -7.82 -1.10
CA ASN A 120 -11.99 -8.12 -1.61
C ASN A 120 -13.09 -7.30 -0.89
N LEU A 121 -12.89 -5.98 -0.84
CA LEU A 121 -13.72 -5.08 -0.05
C LEU A 121 -15.18 -5.11 -0.52
N GLU A 122 -15.42 -5.22 -1.83
CA GLU A 122 -16.78 -5.29 -2.39
C GLU A 122 -17.58 -6.48 -1.83
N ALA A 123 -17.02 -7.69 -1.87
CA ALA A 123 -17.69 -8.88 -1.35
C ALA A 123 -17.90 -8.78 0.17
N LYS A 124 -16.92 -8.25 0.91
CA LYS A 124 -17.04 -8.02 2.36
C LYS A 124 -18.14 -7.00 2.68
N SER A 125 -18.20 -5.89 1.94
CA SER A 125 -19.26 -4.89 2.11
C SER A 125 -20.64 -5.44 1.79
N LYS A 126 -20.79 -6.25 0.73
CA LYS A 126 -22.06 -6.94 0.42
C LYS A 126 -22.51 -7.84 1.59
N ARG A 127 -21.58 -8.61 2.16
CA ARG A 127 -21.85 -9.46 3.34
C ARG A 127 -22.21 -8.65 4.58
N LEU A 128 -21.52 -7.55 4.85
CA LEU A 128 -21.76 -6.71 6.04
C LEU A 128 -23.15 -6.02 6.00
N ARG A 129 -23.68 -5.69 4.82
CA ARG A 129 -25.04 -5.16 4.67
C ARG A 129 -26.13 -6.15 5.10
N GLN A 130 -25.82 -7.44 5.10
CA GLN A 130 -26.73 -8.53 5.52
C GLN A 130 -26.47 -8.95 6.97
N ALA A 131 -25.60 -8.26 7.70
CA ALA A 131 -25.31 -8.62 9.08
C ALA A 131 -26.56 -8.37 9.97
N PRO A 132 -26.82 -9.21 10.99
CA PRO A 132 -28.02 -9.10 11.82
C PRO A 132 -28.24 -7.71 12.45
N TRP A 133 -27.14 -7.07 12.86
CA TRP A 133 -27.14 -5.71 13.42
C TRP A 133 -27.38 -4.61 12.38
N ALA A 134 -27.13 -4.88 11.09
CA ALA A 134 -27.40 -3.94 10.00
C ALA A 134 -28.86 -4.05 9.50
N THR A 135 -29.47 -5.23 9.63
CA THR A 135 -30.84 -5.51 9.17
C THR A 135 -31.90 -5.34 10.27
N GLY A 136 -31.52 -4.91 11.47
CA GLY A 136 -32.44 -4.77 12.61
C GLY A 136 -33.00 -6.10 13.13
N GLN A 137 -32.30 -7.21 12.86
CA GLN A 137 -32.64 -8.56 13.34
C GLN A 137 -31.90 -8.90 14.65
N ALA A 138 -31.53 -7.87 15.43
CA ALA A 138 -30.87 -8.01 16.72
C ALA A 138 -31.90 -8.23 17.84
#